data_AF-A0A3N5PWI2-F1
#
_entry.id   AF-A0A3N5PWI2-F1
#
_cell.length_a   1.000
_cell.length_b   1.000
_cell.length_c   1.000
_cell.angle_alpha   90.00
_cell.angle_beta   90.00
_cell.angle_gamma   90.00
#
_symmetry.space_group_name_H-M   'P 1'
#
loop_
_entity.id
_entity.type
_entity.pdbx_description
1 polymer ?
#
loop_
_entity_poly.entity_id
_entity_poly.type
_entity_poly.pdbx_seq_one_letter_code
_entity_poly.pdbx_strand_id
1 'polypeptide(L)'
;MGHTAGRHDGRQRRRAVPQERIMSHKPQISMEDVIRADGRYPMQAFAFLNEGLAYAANRAYGQASAPDLQRHVTGGQLCEGLRDLAIERYGQLAKVVLGKWNIRQTLDFGNMVYMMIEHGFMRKTEEDSLEDFRNVYDFDKAFTIHDVFDMKE
;
A
#
# COMPACT_ATOMS: atom_id res chain seq x y z
N MET A 1 27.35 77.71 -14.63
CA MET A 1 26.04 77.73 -13.96
C MET A 1 25.03 76.99 -14.82
N GLY A 2 24.41 75.95 -14.24
CA GLY A 2 23.26 75.19 -14.74
C GLY A 2 23.44 74.34 -16.00
N HIS A 3 22.72 73.26 -16.25
CA HIS A 3 21.82 72.40 -15.45
C HIS A 3 21.38 71.29 -16.44
N THR A 4 21.40 70.00 -16.05
CA THR A 4 20.45 68.91 -16.45
C THR A 4 20.29 68.57 -17.95
N ALA A 5 19.90 67.41 -18.47
CA ALA A 5 19.46 66.07 -18.07
C ALA A 5 19.74 65.19 -19.33
N GLY A 6 20.01 63.89 -19.28
CA GLY A 6 18.97 62.89 -19.10
C GLY A 6 18.76 62.04 -20.36
N ARG A 7 19.58 60.98 -20.47
CA ARG A 7 19.35 59.64 -21.05
C ARG A 7 18.06 59.40 -21.85
N HIS A 8 18.17 58.72 -23.00
CA HIS A 8 17.25 57.63 -23.37
C HIS A 8 17.98 56.55 -24.21
N ASP A 9 18.38 55.47 -23.53
CA ASP A 9 18.81 54.18 -24.10
C ASP A 9 17.56 53.28 -24.22
N GLY A 10 17.06 53.12 -25.45
CA GLY A 10 15.87 52.32 -25.74
C GLY A 10 16.17 50.82 -25.82
N ARG A 11 16.47 50.20 -24.67
CA ARG A 11 16.51 48.74 -24.51
C ARG A 11 15.17 48.11 -24.88
N GLN A 12 15.12 47.44 -26.03
CA GLN A 12 14.10 46.43 -26.32
C GLN A 12 14.32 45.22 -25.40
N ARG A 13 13.72 45.25 -24.21
CA ARG A 13 13.52 44.05 -23.39
C ARG A 13 12.29 43.32 -23.91
N ARG A 14 12.51 42.33 -24.78
CA ARG A 14 11.52 41.29 -25.09
C ARG A 14 11.09 40.65 -23.76
N ARG A 15 9.85 40.89 -23.34
CA ARG A 15 9.23 40.19 -22.20
C ARG A 15 9.05 38.73 -22.62
N ALA A 16 9.79 37.82 -21.96
CA ALA A 16 9.50 36.41 -22.01
C ALA A 16 8.12 36.18 -21.37
N VAL A 17 7.21 35.57 -22.13
CA VAL A 17 5.92 35.09 -21.62
C VAL A 17 6.23 33.87 -20.76
N PRO A 18 5.82 33.80 -19.48
CA PRO A 18 5.92 32.56 -18.72
C PRO A 18 4.91 31.57 -19.32
N GLN A 19 5.38 30.45 -19.86
CA GLN A 19 4.49 29.34 -20.22
C GLN A 19 3.85 28.81 -18.94
N GLU A 20 2.55 29.01 -18.81
CA GLU A 20 1.72 28.31 -17.82
C GLU A 20 1.93 26.81 -17.98
N ARG A 21 2.53 26.23 -16.95
CA ARG A 21 2.75 24.80 -16.81
C ARG A 21 1.39 24.16 -16.60
N ILE A 22 0.73 23.77 -17.69
CA ILE A 22 -0.49 22.98 -17.71
C ILE A 22 -0.17 21.65 -17.00
N MET A 23 -0.38 21.59 -15.69
CA MET A 23 -0.35 20.33 -14.96
C MET A 23 -1.61 19.58 -15.38
N SER A 24 -1.47 18.69 -16.35
CA SER A 24 -2.43 17.66 -16.69
C SER A 24 -2.57 16.71 -15.50
N HIS A 25 -3.28 17.14 -14.46
CA HIS A 25 -3.75 16.25 -13.42
C HIS A 25 -4.88 15.42 -14.03
N LYS A 26 -4.54 14.20 -14.50
CA LYS A 26 -5.54 13.13 -14.50
C LYS A 26 -6.18 13.15 -13.10
N PRO A 27 -7.52 13.06 -12.97
CA PRO A 27 -8.13 12.97 -11.65
C PRO A 27 -7.48 11.79 -10.94
N GLN A 28 -6.67 12.09 -9.92
CA GLN A 28 -6.07 11.05 -9.10
C GLN A 28 -7.21 10.58 -8.20
N ILE A 29 -7.87 9.49 -8.62
CA ILE A 29 -8.89 8.85 -7.81
C ILE A 29 -8.21 8.47 -6.49
N SER A 30 -8.76 8.92 -5.37
CA SER A 30 -8.16 8.61 -4.07
C SER A 30 -8.37 7.13 -3.74
N MET A 31 -7.48 6.56 -2.93
CA MET A 31 -7.64 5.19 -2.45
C MET A 31 -8.97 5.01 -1.71
N GLU A 32 -9.40 6.03 -0.98
CA GLU A 32 -10.67 6.00 -0.26
C GLU A 32 -11.88 5.93 -1.20
N ASP A 33 -11.85 6.67 -2.32
CA ASP A 33 -12.92 6.64 -3.32
C ASP A 33 -13.01 5.27 -3.99
N VAL A 34 -11.86 4.66 -4.31
CA VAL A 34 -11.80 3.31 -4.87
C VAL A 34 -12.37 2.29 -3.88
N ILE A 35 -11.95 2.34 -2.61
CA ILE A 35 -12.43 1.42 -1.57
C ILE A 35 -13.94 1.57 -1.36
N ARG A 36 -14.45 2.81 -1.32
CA ARG A 36 -15.89 3.09 -1.17
C ARG A 36 -16.70 2.62 -2.37
N ALA A 37 -16.16 2.75 -3.59
CA ALA A 37 -16.82 2.31 -4.81
C ALA A 37 -16.87 0.78 -4.94
N ASP A 38 -15.81 0.08 -4.53
CA ASP A 38 -15.72 -1.39 -4.57
C ASP A 38 -16.60 -2.06 -3.50
N GLY A 39 -16.52 -1.59 -2.26
CA GLY A 39 -17.38 -2.03 -1.16
C GLY A 39 -17.18 -3.47 -0.67
N ARG A 40 -16.30 -4.28 -1.27
CA ARG A 40 -16.07 -5.68 -0.84
C ARG A 40 -15.36 -5.78 0.51
N TYR A 41 -14.49 -4.81 0.81
CA TYR A 41 -13.70 -4.74 2.02
C TYR A 41 -13.73 -3.32 2.62
N PRO A 42 -13.86 -3.18 3.96
CA PRO A 42 -13.91 -1.88 4.59
C PRO A 42 -12.53 -1.22 4.65
N MET A 43 -12.48 0.09 4.93
CA MET A 43 -11.23 0.86 4.96
C MET A 43 -10.21 0.32 5.98
N GLN A 44 -10.68 -0.21 7.11
CA GLN A 44 -9.84 -0.85 8.14
C GLN A 44 -9.08 -2.07 7.60
N ALA A 45 -9.68 -2.80 6.64
CA ALA A 45 -9.02 -3.93 5.98
C ALA A 45 -7.80 -3.46 5.20
N PHE A 46 -7.93 -2.36 4.44
CA PHE A 46 -6.83 -1.81 3.66
C PHE A 46 -5.74 -1.19 4.54
N ALA A 47 -6.11 -0.57 5.65
CA ALA A 47 -5.13 -0.12 6.65
C ALA A 47 -4.33 -1.30 7.21
N PHE A 48 -5.00 -2.40 7.55
CA PHE A 48 -4.35 -3.63 7.98
C PHE A 48 -3.45 -4.25 6.89
N LEU A 49 -3.91 -4.27 5.64
CA LEU A 49 -3.12 -4.76 4.50
C LEU A 49 -1.84 -3.96 4.29
N ASN A 50 -1.92 -2.62 4.34
CA ASN A 50 -0.77 -1.73 4.19
C ASN A 50 0.29 -1.97 5.28
N GLU A 51 -0.16 -2.21 6.51
CA GLU A 51 0.73 -2.58 7.61
C GLU A 51 1.35 -3.97 7.40
N GLY A 52 0.55 -4.93 6.95
CA GLY A 52 1.02 -6.28 6.63
C GLY A 52 2.04 -6.32 5.49
N LEU A 53 1.94 -5.44 4.50
CA LEU A 53 2.95 -5.27 3.45
C LEU A 53 4.31 -4.85 4.04
N ALA A 54 4.32 -3.85 4.93
CA ALA A 54 5.52 -3.42 5.61
C ALA A 54 6.09 -4.51 6.54
N TYR A 55 5.22 -5.21 7.26
CA TYR A 55 5.59 -6.32 8.13
C TYR A 55 6.23 -7.48 7.34
N ALA A 56 5.60 -7.90 6.24
CA ALA A 56 6.08 -8.98 5.39
C ALA A 56 7.42 -8.61 4.71
N ALA A 57 7.56 -7.36 4.26
CA ALA A 57 8.82 -6.87 3.69
C ALA A 57 9.95 -6.87 4.73
N ASN A 58 9.69 -6.39 5.95
CA ASN A 58 10.68 -6.41 7.03
C ASN A 58 11.06 -7.85 7.41
N ARG A 59 10.12 -8.79 7.40
CA ARG A 59 10.39 -10.20 7.66
C ARG A 59 11.22 -10.86 6.55
N ALA A 60 10.89 -10.60 5.30
CA ALA A 60 11.56 -11.21 4.15
C ALA A 60 13.00 -10.72 3.96
N TYR A 61 13.27 -9.45 4.27
CA TYR A 61 14.55 -8.80 3.96
C TYR A 61 15.33 -8.26 5.17
N GLY A 62 14.75 -8.29 6.37
CA GLY A 62 15.34 -7.71 7.59
C GLY A 62 15.39 -6.18 7.60
N GLN A 63 15.76 -5.60 8.75
CA GLN A 63 15.87 -4.14 8.95
C GLN A 63 17.08 -3.50 8.25
N ALA A 64 18.08 -4.30 7.86
CA ALA A 64 19.40 -3.83 7.42
C ALA A 64 19.55 -3.61 5.91
N SER A 65 18.50 -3.84 5.12
CA SER A 65 18.67 -4.00 3.68
C SER A 65 18.50 -2.65 2.93
N ALA A 66 19.49 -2.33 2.10
CA ALA A 66 19.66 -1.05 1.37
C ALA A 66 18.44 -0.62 0.52
N PRO A 67 18.20 0.69 0.32
CA PRO A 67 17.00 1.24 -0.35
C PRO A 67 16.84 0.93 -1.85
N ASP A 68 17.81 0.26 -2.49
CA ASP A 68 17.90 0.17 -3.95
C ASP A 68 17.37 -1.14 -4.57
N LEU A 69 17.13 -2.18 -3.75
CA LEU A 69 16.41 -3.37 -4.23
C LEU A 69 14.91 -3.08 -4.15
N GLN A 70 14.23 -3.09 -5.30
CA GLN A 70 12.77 -3.20 -5.37
C GLN A 70 12.36 -4.49 -4.64
N ARG A 71 12.02 -4.35 -3.36
CA ARG A 71 11.65 -5.45 -2.48
C ARG A 71 10.23 -5.88 -2.80
N HIS A 72 10.13 -6.85 -3.68
CA HIS A 72 8.88 -7.44 -4.06
C HIS A 72 8.53 -8.59 -3.12
N VAL A 73 7.49 -8.42 -2.32
CA VAL A 73 6.99 -9.47 -1.43
C VAL A 73 6.05 -10.36 -2.23
N THR A 74 6.29 -11.67 -2.27
CA THR A 74 5.41 -12.61 -2.97
C THR A 74 4.05 -12.71 -2.27
N GLY A 75 3.01 -13.13 -3.00
CA GLY A 75 1.66 -13.30 -2.41
C GLY A 75 1.64 -14.23 -1.20
N GLY A 76 2.42 -15.32 -1.25
CA GLY A 76 2.59 -16.24 -0.12
C GLY A 76 3.24 -15.57 1.11
N GLN A 77 4.35 -14.86 0.92
CA GLN A 77 5.03 -14.15 2.00
C GLN A 77 4.14 -13.08 2.64
N LEU A 78 3.36 -12.38 1.83
CA LEU A 78 2.38 -11.40 2.31
C LEU A 78 1.28 -12.09 3.13
N CYS A 79 0.72 -13.20 2.64
CA CYS A 79 -0.30 -13.95 3.37
C CYS A 79 0.20 -14.41 4.74
N GLU A 80 1.41 -14.97 4.81
CA GLU A 80 2.02 -15.40 6.07
C GLU A 80 2.32 -14.23 7.01
N GLY A 81 2.81 -13.11 6.47
CA GLY A 81 2.99 -11.88 7.24
C GLY A 81 1.69 -11.36 7.83
N LEU A 82 0.61 -11.35 7.05
CA LEU A 82 -0.72 -10.93 7.50
C LEU A 82 -1.31 -11.88 8.55
N ARG A 83 -1.06 -13.19 8.43
CA ARG A 83 -1.47 -14.16 9.46
C ARG A 83 -0.81 -13.83 10.79
N ASP A 84 0.51 -13.70 10.78
CA ASP A 84 1.29 -13.52 12.00
C ASP A 84 0.98 -12.15 12.63
N LEU A 85 0.81 -11.10 11.80
CA LEU A 85 0.37 -9.78 12.24
C LEU A 85 -1.04 -9.81 12.87
N ALA A 86 -1.98 -10.55 12.26
CA ALA A 86 -3.33 -10.67 12.81
C ALA A 86 -3.33 -11.36 14.17
N ILE A 87 -2.53 -12.42 14.32
CA ILE A 87 -2.37 -13.15 15.59
C ILE A 87 -1.69 -12.27 16.63
N GLU A 88 -0.62 -11.55 16.28
CA GLU A 88 0.09 -10.65 17.19
C GLU A 88 -0.84 -9.54 17.71
N ARG A 89 -1.66 -8.96 16.83
CA ARG A 89 -2.52 -7.82 17.18
C ARG A 89 -3.81 -8.21 17.88
N TYR A 90 -4.46 -9.29 17.44
CA TYR A 90 -5.82 -9.63 17.87
C TYR A 90 -5.90 -10.95 18.62
N GLY A 91 -4.81 -11.74 18.66
CA GLY A 91 -4.76 -13.04 19.30
C GLY A 91 -5.90 -13.94 18.81
N GLN A 92 -6.65 -14.49 19.76
CA GLN A 92 -7.79 -15.38 19.51
C GLN A 92 -8.93 -14.70 18.73
N LEU A 93 -8.98 -13.37 18.68
CA LEU A 93 -10.00 -12.62 17.93
C LEU A 93 -9.62 -12.39 16.46
N ALA A 94 -8.42 -12.77 16.02
CA ALA A 94 -7.93 -12.55 14.66
C ALA A 94 -8.95 -12.97 13.59
N LYS A 95 -9.46 -14.21 13.67
CA LYS A 95 -10.47 -14.73 12.73
C LYS A 95 -11.75 -13.89 12.71
N VAL A 96 -12.21 -13.47 13.88
CA VAL A 96 -13.46 -12.71 14.03
C VAL A 96 -13.29 -11.30 13.44
N VAL A 97 -12.17 -10.65 13.71
CA VAL A 97 -11.86 -9.31 13.18
C VAL A 97 -11.73 -9.34 11.66
N LEU A 98 -10.93 -10.27 11.12
CA LEU A 98 -10.79 -10.44 9.67
C LEU A 98 -12.12 -10.80 9.00
N GLY A 99 -12.91 -11.69 9.63
CA GLY A 99 -14.23 -12.06 9.14
C GLY A 99 -15.23 -10.89 9.11
N LYS A 100 -15.18 -9.98 10.10
CA LYS A 100 -15.96 -8.74 10.09
C LYS A 100 -15.56 -7.78 8.96
N TRP A 101 -14.34 -7.90 8.47
CA TRP A 101 -13.85 -7.16 7.30
C TRP A 101 -14.05 -7.91 5.98
N ASN A 102 -14.86 -8.98 6.00
CA ASN A 102 -15.16 -9.81 4.85
C ASN A 102 -13.96 -10.61 4.31
N ILE A 103 -12.88 -10.73 5.09
CA ILE A 103 -11.69 -11.53 4.77
C ILE A 103 -11.87 -12.91 5.39
N ARG A 104 -11.97 -13.94 4.53
CA ARG A 104 -12.27 -15.33 4.94
C ARG A 104 -11.27 -16.34 4.41
N GLN A 105 -10.47 -15.96 3.43
CA GLN A 105 -9.46 -16.82 2.81
C GLN A 105 -8.28 -15.98 2.34
N THR A 106 -7.16 -16.64 2.06
CA THR A 106 -5.92 -15.97 1.62
C THR A 106 -6.12 -15.23 0.29
N LEU A 107 -7.02 -15.73 -0.55
CA LEU A 107 -7.39 -15.10 -1.82
C LEU A 107 -8.00 -13.70 -1.63
N ASP A 108 -8.64 -13.42 -0.49
CA ASP A 108 -9.21 -12.09 -0.22
C ASP A 108 -8.11 -11.02 -0.12
N PHE A 109 -6.96 -11.35 0.47
CA PHE A 109 -5.81 -10.44 0.46
C PHE A 109 -5.31 -10.19 -0.96
N GLY A 110 -5.28 -11.23 -1.79
CA GLY A 110 -4.94 -11.10 -3.20
C GLY A 110 -5.88 -10.17 -3.94
N ASN A 111 -7.20 -10.33 -3.75
CA ASN A 111 -8.20 -9.45 -4.35
C ASN A 111 -7.99 -7.99 -3.96
N MET A 112 -7.69 -7.73 -2.68
CA MET A 112 -7.39 -6.39 -2.20
C MET A 112 -6.13 -5.82 -2.86
N VAL A 113 -5.03 -6.57 -2.93
CA VAL A 113 -3.77 -6.15 -3.58
C VAL A 113 -3.97 -5.88 -5.07
N TYR A 114 -4.68 -6.77 -5.77
CA TYR A 114 -4.96 -6.62 -7.19
C TYR A 114 -5.84 -5.39 -7.48
N MET A 115 -6.81 -5.08 -6.61
CA MET A 115 -7.55 -3.82 -6.69
C MET A 115 -6.60 -2.60 -6.59
N MET A 116 -5.59 -2.65 -5.72
CA MET A 116 -4.58 -1.57 -5.64
C MET A 116 -3.76 -1.45 -6.93
N ILE A 117 -3.44 -2.58 -7.56
CA ILE A 117 -2.68 -2.64 -8.82
C ILE A 117 -3.53 -2.08 -9.98
N GLU A 118 -4.79 -2.49 -10.10
CA GLU A 118 -5.72 -2.07 -11.15
C GLU A 118 -5.92 -0.55 -11.16
N HIS A 119 -5.95 0.06 -9.98
CA HIS A 119 -6.09 1.51 -9.81
C HIS A 119 -4.74 2.27 -9.76
N GLY A 120 -3.61 1.58 -9.93
CA GLY A 120 -2.28 2.19 -10.05
C GLY A 120 -1.64 2.65 -8.74
N PHE A 121 -2.15 2.20 -7.58
CA PHE A 121 -1.54 2.46 -6.27
C PHE A 121 -0.33 1.56 -6.00
N MET A 122 -0.25 0.41 -6.68
CA MET A 122 0.86 -0.53 -6.58
C MET A 122 1.27 -1.02 -7.97
N ARG A 123 2.52 -1.44 -8.11
CA ARG A 123 3.01 -2.13 -9.31
C ARG A 123 3.20 -3.60 -8.99
N LYS A 124 2.80 -4.47 -9.92
CA LYS A 124 3.13 -5.89 -9.90
C LYS A 124 4.40 -6.17 -10.71
N THR A 125 5.05 -7.28 -10.43
CA THR A 125 6.04 -7.89 -11.31
C THR A 125 5.36 -8.79 -12.35
N GLU A 126 6.12 -9.28 -13.33
CA GLU A 126 5.59 -10.20 -14.35
C GLU A 126 5.27 -11.59 -13.77
N GLU A 127 5.92 -11.94 -12.66
CA GLU A 127 5.78 -13.23 -12.00
C GLU A 127 4.58 -13.27 -11.04
N ASP A 128 4.05 -12.11 -10.63
CA ASP A 128 2.91 -12.04 -9.74
C ASP A 128 1.61 -12.49 -10.40
N SER A 129 0.95 -13.43 -9.73
CA SER A 129 -0.41 -13.86 -10.04
C SER A 129 -1.33 -13.71 -8.83
N LEU A 130 -2.63 -13.54 -9.09
CA LEU A 130 -3.65 -13.64 -8.04
C LEU A 130 -3.65 -15.07 -7.45
N GLU A 131 -3.21 -16.06 -8.22
CA GLU A 131 -3.09 -17.46 -7.79
C GLU A 131 -2.07 -17.64 -6.65
N ASP A 132 -1.06 -16.76 -6.51
CA ASP A 132 -0.08 -16.81 -5.40
C ASP A 132 -0.74 -16.63 -4.03
N PHE A 133 -1.96 -16.12 -4.00
CA PHE A 133 -2.75 -15.92 -2.79
C PHE A 133 -3.72 -17.08 -2.54
N ARG A 134 -3.86 -18.04 -3.45
CA ARG A 134 -4.85 -19.11 -3.32
C ARG A 134 -4.34 -20.21 -2.40
N ASN A 135 -5.12 -20.53 -1.37
CA ASN A 135 -4.87 -21.66 -0.46
C ASN A 135 -3.46 -21.67 0.17
N VAL A 136 -2.87 -20.50 0.44
CA VAL A 136 -1.55 -20.42 1.11
C VAL A 136 -1.60 -21.06 2.49
N TYR A 137 -2.71 -20.87 3.20
CA TYR A 137 -3.05 -21.62 4.41
C TYR A 137 -4.56 -21.71 4.57
N ASP A 138 -4.99 -22.67 5.38
CA ASP A 138 -6.37 -22.79 5.81
C ASP A 138 -6.66 -21.78 6.93
N PHE A 139 -7.62 -20.88 6.70
CA PHE A 139 -7.99 -19.81 7.64
C PHE A 139 -8.54 -20.36 8.96
N ASP A 140 -9.27 -21.48 8.93
CA ASP A 140 -9.85 -22.07 10.12
C ASP A 140 -8.73 -22.55 11.05
N LYS A 141 -7.81 -23.34 10.52
CA LYS A 141 -6.63 -23.86 11.22
C LYS A 141 -5.67 -22.77 11.65
N ALA A 142 -5.38 -21.80 10.78
CA ALA A 142 -4.41 -20.74 11.03
C ALA A 142 -4.81 -19.82 12.20
N PHE A 143 -6.10 -19.66 12.45
CA PHE A 143 -6.63 -18.84 13.54
C PHE A 143 -7.40 -19.66 14.59
N THR A 144 -7.25 -20.98 14.58
CA THR A 144 -7.77 -21.83 15.65
C THR A 144 -6.94 -21.62 16.90
N ILE A 145 -7.60 -21.67 18.06
CA ILE A 145 -6.96 -21.60 19.36
C ILE A 145 -6.05 -22.82 19.52
N HIS A 146 -4.73 -22.64 19.36
CA HIS A 146 -3.79 -23.60 19.94
C HIS A 146 -3.50 -23.10 21.35
N ASP A 147 -4.21 -23.67 22.30
CA ASP A 147 -4.01 -23.42 23.72
C ASP A 147 -2.58 -23.86 24.05
N VAL A 148 -1.68 -22.90 24.25
CA VAL A 148 -0.40 -23.15 24.92
C VAL A 148 -0.47 -22.39 26.23
N PHE A 149 -1.27 -22.91 27.14
CA PHE A 149 -1.06 -22.71 28.57
C PHE A 149 0.27 -23.36 28.94
N ASP A 150 1.39 -22.73 28.61
CA ASP A 150 2.70 -23.04 29.19
C ASP A 150 2.69 -22.46 30.61
N MET A 151 2.12 -23.21 31.55
CA MET A 151 2.42 -23.01 32.97
C MET A 151 3.89 -23.35 33.17
N LYS A 152 4.75 -22.33 33.10
CA LYS A 152 6.06 -22.43 33.74
C LYS A 152 5.84 -22.36 35.24
N GLU A 153 5.99 -23.51 35.87
CA GLU A 153 6.24 -23.64 37.32
C GLU A 153 7.56 -22.98 37.72
#